data_AF-A0A957VI43-F1
#
_entry.id   AF-A0A957VI43-F1
#
_cell.length_a   1.000
_cell.length_b   1.000
_cell.length_c   1.000
_cell.angle_alpha   90.00
_cell.angle_beta   90.00
_cell.angle_gamma   90.00
#
_symmetry.space_group_name_H-M   'P 1'
#
loop_
_entity.id
_entity.type
_entity.pdbx_description
1 polymer ?
#
loop_
_entity_poly.entity_id
_entity_poly.type
_entity_poly.pdbx_seq_one_letter_code
_entity_poly.pdbx_strand_id
1 'polypeptide(L)'
;MDLYPAGRERSAILPALYVIQREFGYCRVDAQNELADMLDLEPAEVGAVVDFYHMLHTEPKGEYHVEVCTNVPCMLRGANKCMHHFEEQLGIRHGETTADDQFSLDHMECLGSCGTAPMVSVTERETGKIRYFEELDNEADVNKVLDLLKSGKAFGTLERWSPQGDPKGTGKAAGPYVNDGMDPRYLMARVNEKNSHTIDSYLADGGYETAKRVLNEMAAADVIEQVKASGLRGRGGAGFPTGVKWGFLPAGSFPRYLVVNADESEPGTFKDRIVMEYDPHQLIEGIIMSAHAIQAERAFIYIRGEYYFAYTRLVDAVKEAEAKGFLGENIFGSGKNLKVVVHRGAGAYECGEETALLTSLEGYRGHPRMKPPFPAVEGLYA
;
A
#
# COMPACT_ATOMS: atom_id res chain seq x y z
N MET A 1 -3.46 -18.94 -5.59
CA MET A 1 -2.30 -19.47 -4.83
C MET A 1 -0.97 -19.15 -5.51
N ASP A 2 -0.92 -18.96 -6.84
CA ASP A 2 0.34 -18.72 -7.60
C ASP A 2 1.09 -17.40 -7.32
N LEU A 3 0.58 -16.52 -6.45
CA LEU A 3 1.25 -15.26 -6.12
C LEU A 3 2.53 -15.49 -5.31
N TYR A 4 2.51 -16.47 -4.41
CA TYR A 4 3.64 -16.78 -3.52
C TYR A 4 4.45 -17.98 -4.03
N PRO A 5 5.73 -18.11 -3.65
CA PRO A 5 6.51 -19.31 -3.95
C PRO A 5 5.81 -20.56 -3.41
N ALA A 6 5.99 -21.70 -4.08
CA ALA A 6 5.49 -22.99 -3.58
C ALA A 6 6.04 -23.29 -2.17
N GLY A 7 5.19 -23.84 -1.30
CA GLY A 7 5.51 -24.10 0.11
C GLY A 7 5.44 -22.87 1.00
N ARG A 8 5.00 -21.71 0.48
CA ARG A 8 4.84 -20.43 1.19
C ARG A 8 3.41 -19.93 1.16
N GLU A 9 2.46 -20.86 1.15
CA GLU A 9 1.01 -20.60 1.05
C GLU A 9 0.49 -19.77 2.23
N ARG A 10 1.14 -19.85 3.39
CA ARG A 10 0.83 -19.03 4.58
C ARG A 10 0.78 -17.52 4.28
N SER A 11 1.60 -17.03 3.35
CA SER A 11 1.58 -15.63 2.92
C SER A 11 0.24 -15.17 2.34
N ALA A 12 -0.65 -16.10 1.99
CA ALA A 12 -2.00 -15.81 1.53
C ALA A 12 -3.00 -15.46 2.65
N ILE A 13 -2.64 -15.61 3.93
CA ILE A 13 -3.55 -15.35 5.07
C ILE A 13 -4.13 -13.94 5.00
N LEU A 14 -3.30 -12.89 4.92
CA LEU A 14 -3.80 -11.50 4.89
C LEU A 14 -4.75 -11.23 3.71
N PRO A 15 -4.40 -11.56 2.44
CA PRO A 15 -5.33 -11.45 1.33
C PRO A 15 -6.62 -12.27 1.52
N ALA A 16 -6.54 -13.47 2.08
CA ALA A 16 -7.71 -14.32 2.32
C ALA A 16 -8.63 -13.73 3.40
N LEU A 17 -8.07 -13.18 4.47
CA LEU A 17 -8.83 -12.49 5.52
C LEU A 17 -9.55 -11.25 4.99
N TYR A 18 -8.95 -10.51 4.05
CA TYR A 18 -9.68 -9.43 3.35
C TYR A 18 -10.87 -9.94 2.53
N VAL A 19 -10.76 -11.12 1.91
CA VAL A 19 -11.88 -11.74 1.18
C VAL A 19 -12.99 -12.16 2.15
N ILE A 20 -12.63 -12.81 3.26
CA ILE A 20 -13.58 -13.20 4.32
C ILE A 20 -14.30 -11.96 4.87
N GLN A 21 -13.55 -10.92 5.21
CA GLN A 21 -14.10 -9.68 5.74
C GLN A 21 -15.05 -8.99 4.75
N ARG A 22 -14.74 -8.99 3.45
CA ARG A 22 -15.66 -8.44 2.45
C ARG A 22 -16.96 -9.24 2.36
N GLU A 23 -16.87 -10.57 2.41
CA GLU A 23 -18.04 -11.45 2.30
C GLU A 23 -18.98 -11.30 3.51
N PHE A 24 -18.43 -11.20 4.72
CA PHE A 24 -19.22 -11.25 5.94
C PHE A 24 -19.32 -9.91 6.70
N GLY A 25 -18.60 -8.89 6.26
CA GLY A 25 -18.44 -7.61 6.97
C GLY A 25 -17.41 -7.64 8.11
N TYR A 26 -16.84 -8.81 8.42
CA TYR A 26 -15.83 -9.04 9.45
C TYR A 26 -15.19 -10.42 9.28
N CYS A 27 -14.08 -10.68 9.98
CA CYS A 27 -13.39 -11.96 10.00
C CYS A 27 -14.12 -12.94 10.93
N ARG A 28 -15.17 -13.60 10.45
CA ARG A 28 -15.91 -14.62 11.22
C ARG A 28 -15.03 -15.80 11.65
N VAL A 29 -15.21 -16.29 12.87
CA VAL A 29 -14.43 -17.40 13.43
C VAL A 29 -14.57 -18.69 12.64
N ASP A 30 -15.77 -19.03 12.16
CA ASP A 30 -15.96 -20.25 11.34
C ASP A 30 -15.22 -20.15 10.00
N ALA A 31 -15.27 -19.00 9.33
CA ALA A 31 -14.50 -18.76 8.11
C ALA A 31 -12.97 -18.72 8.36
N GLN A 32 -12.52 -18.23 9.52
CA GLN A 32 -11.12 -18.33 9.92
C GLN A 32 -10.66 -19.80 10.08
N ASN A 33 -11.50 -20.65 10.67
CA ASN A 33 -11.22 -22.08 10.82
C ASN A 33 -11.14 -22.77 9.45
N GLU A 34 -12.06 -22.47 8.54
CA GLU A 34 -12.01 -22.99 7.17
C GLU A 34 -10.73 -22.55 6.44
N LEU A 35 -10.30 -21.30 6.61
CA LEU A 35 -9.03 -20.82 6.05
C LEU A 35 -7.83 -21.57 6.65
N ALA A 36 -7.84 -21.85 7.96
CA ALA A 36 -6.80 -22.61 8.63
C ALA A 36 -6.70 -24.03 8.05
N ASP A 37 -7.85 -24.72 7.90
CA ASP A 37 -7.93 -26.04 7.28
C ASP A 37 -7.41 -26.03 5.82
N MET A 38 -7.74 -25.00 5.04
CA MET A 38 -7.27 -24.86 3.65
C MET A 38 -5.75 -24.65 3.53
N LEU A 39 -5.11 -24.11 4.56
CA LEU A 39 -3.68 -23.79 4.58
C LEU A 39 -2.86 -24.79 5.41
N ASP A 40 -3.47 -25.85 5.94
CA ASP A 40 -2.86 -26.82 6.85
C ASP A 40 -2.25 -26.14 8.09
N LEU A 41 -3.03 -25.26 8.74
CA LEU A 41 -2.65 -24.48 9.92
C LEU A 41 -3.62 -24.72 11.08
N GLU A 42 -3.18 -24.40 12.29
CA GLU A 42 -4.07 -24.41 13.44
C GLU A 42 -4.99 -23.17 13.43
N PRO A 43 -6.29 -23.29 13.77
CA PRO A 43 -7.21 -22.15 13.81
C PRO A 43 -6.72 -20.96 14.65
N ALA A 44 -6.02 -21.25 15.76
CA ALA A 44 -5.45 -20.24 16.64
C ALA A 44 -4.39 -19.38 15.94
N GLU A 45 -3.70 -19.91 14.93
CA GLU A 45 -2.71 -19.15 14.17
C GLU A 45 -3.34 -18.10 13.28
N VAL A 46 -4.48 -18.42 12.65
CA VAL A 46 -5.26 -17.47 11.85
C VAL A 46 -5.92 -16.43 12.76
N GLY A 47 -6.52 -16.87 13.88
CA GLY A 47 -7.12 -15.97 14.87
C GLY A 47 -6.11 -14.97 15.43
N ALA A 48 -4.90 -15.42 15.75
CA ALA A 48 -3.84 -14.53 16.23
C ALA A 48 -3.42 -13.47 15.20
N VAL A 49 -3.55 -13.76 13.90
CA VAL A 49 -3.35 -12.75 12.84
C VAL A 49 -4.49 -11.74 12.85
N VAL A 50 -5.75 -12.19 12.88
CA VAL A 50 -6.92 -11.29 12.95
C VAL A 50 -6.80 -10.33 14.14
N ASP A 51 -6.44 -10.83 15.32
CA ASP A 51 -6.33 -10.02 16.53
C ASP A 51 -5.19 -8.98 16.49
N PHE A 52 -4.18 -9.17 15.64
CA PHE A 52 -3.00 -8.31 15.59
C PHE A 52 -3.18 -7.09 14.68
N TYR A 53 -3.92 -7.21 13.58
CA TYR A 53 -4.00 -6.20 12.54
C TYR A 53 -5.27 -5.34 12.68
N HIS A 54 -5.10 -4.02 12.79
CA HIS A 54 -6.19 -3.08 13.06
C HIS A 54 -7.33 -3.12 12.03
N MET A 55 -7.00 -3.37 10.76
CA MET A 55 -8.00 -3.37 9.66
C MET A 55 -8.75 -4.69 9.51
N LEU A 56 -8.46 -5.68 10.36
CA LEU A 56 -9.18 -6.95 10.41
C LEU A 56 -10.15 -6.92 11.60
N HIS A 57 -11.44 -6.99 11.31
CA HIS A 57 -12.48 -6.82 12.32
C HIS A 57 -12.96 -8.16 12.86
N THR A 58 -13.14 -8.25 14.17
CA THR A 58 -13.74 -9.41 14.86
C THR A 58 -15.24 -9.27 15.05
N GLU A 59 -15.79 -8.07 14.82
CA GLU A 59 -17.21 -7.74 14.90
C GLU A 59 -17.71 -7.13 13.58
N PRO A 60 -18.98 -7.34 13.21
CA PRO A 60 -19.56 -6.77 12.00
C PRO A 60 -19.43 -5.24 11.94
N LYS A 61 -19.10 -4.73 10.75
CA LYS A 61 -19.23 -3.30 10.42
C LYS A 61 -20.45 -3.07 9.53
N GLY A 62 -21.01 -1.86 9.63
CA GLY A 62 -22.08 -1.38 8.77
C GLY A 62 -21.64 -1.28 7.32
N GLU A 63 -22.57 -0.98 6.41
CA GLU A 63 -22.29 -0.90 4.97
C GLU A 63 -21.17 0.09 4.65
N TYR A 64 -21.14 1.23 5.34
CA TYR A 64 -20.07 2.21 5.27
C TYR A 64 -19.35 2.28 6.62
N HIS A 65 -18.12 1.76 6.65
CA HIS A 65 -17.24 1.92 7.81
C HIS A 65 -16.44 3.22 7.65
N VAL A 66 -16.80 4.23 8.44
CA VAL A 66 -16.21 5.57 8.43
C VAL A 66 -15.12 5.63 9.49
N GLU A 67 -13.90 5.95 9.07
CA GLU A 67 -12.72 6.00 9.93
C GLU A 67 -12.08 7.39 9.87
N VAL A 68 -12.14 8.14 10.97
CA VAL A 68 -11.57 9.49 11.06
C VAL A 68 -10.11 9.43 11.52
N CYS A 69 -9.19 10.02 10.76
CA CYS A 69 -7.80 10.12 11.16
C CYS A 69 -7.65 11.07 12.36
N THR A 70 -7.26 10.55 13.51
CA THR A 70 -7.08 11.33 14.75
C THR A 70 -5.61 11.55 15.12
N ASN A 71 -4.67 11.13 14.27
CA ASN A 71 -3.25 11.34 14.50
C ASN A 71 -2.87 12.85 14.42
N VAL A 72 -1.71 13.20 14.95
CA VAL A 72 -1.27 14.57 15.30
C VAL A 72 -1.57 15.62 14.21
N PRO A 73 -1.21 15.43 12.92
CA PRO A 73 -1.50 16.45 11.91
C PRO A 73 -3.01 16.69 11.71
N CYS A 74 -3.82 15.64 11.71
CA CYS A 74 -5.28 15.76 11.59
C CYS A 74 -5.90 16.33 12.85
N MET A 75 -5.44 15.92 14.04
CA MET A 75 -5.85 16.50 15.31
C MET A 75 -5.62 18.01 15.34
N LEU A 76 -4.42 18.48 14.96
CA LEU A 76 -4.08 19.91 14.91
C LEU A 76 -4.95 20.68 13.90
N ARG A 77 -5.44 20.01 12.86
CA ARG A 77 -6.35 20.57 11.85
C ARG A 77 -7.83 20.42 12.20
N GLY A 78 -8.17 19.87 13.36
CA GLY A 78 -9.55 19.82 13.86
C GLY A 78 -10.25 18.46 13.69
N ALA A 79 -9.52 17.35 13.55
CA ALA A 79 -10.12 16.02 13.43
C ALA A 79 -11.10 15.67 14.57
N ASN A 80 -10.87 16.14 15.79
CA ASN A 80 -11.83 15.92 16.89
C ASN A 80 -13.19 16.60 16.64
N LYS A 81 -13.20 17.76 15.99
CA LYS A 81 -14.45 18.42 15.57
C LYS A 81 -15.09 17.67 14.41
N CYS A 82 -14.29 17.21 13.46
CA CYS A 82 -14.76 16.36 12.36
C CYS A 82 -15.44 15.08 12.88
N MET A 83 -14.78 14.35 13.79
CA MET A 83 -15.36 13.19 14.48
C MET A 83 -16.68 13.55 15.16
N HIS A 84 -16.71 14.65 15.93
CA HIS A 84 -17.92 15.07 16.63
C HIS A 84 -19.08 15.36 15.66
N HIS A 85 -18.81 15.98 14.52
CA HIS A 85 -19.84 16.19 13.49
C HIS A 85 -20.37 14.88 12.91
N PHE A 86 -19.51 13.86 12.69
CA PHE A 86 -20.00 12.53 12.31
C PHE A 86 -20.88 11.92 13.40
N GLU A 87 -20.48 12.01 14.67
CA GLU A 87 -21.28 11.50 15.79
C GLU A 87 -22.67 12.15 15.85
N GLU A 88 -22.74 13.48 15.72
CA GLU A 88 -24.00 14.23 15.73
C GLU A 88 -24.91 13.86 14.55
N GLN A 89 -24.35 13.76 13.34
CA GLN A 89 -25.12 13.49 12.12
C GLN A 89 -25.57 12.04 11.99
N LEU A 90 -24.80 11.09 12.53
CA LEU A 90 -25.14 9.66 12.52
C LEU A 90 -25.92 9.22 13.78
N GLY A 91 -25.88 10.01 14.86
CA GLY A 91 -26.55 9.69 16.11
C GLY A 91 -25.90 8.53 16.87
N ILE A 92 -24.61 8.28 16.64
CA ILE A 92 -23.80 7.22 17.25
C ILE A 92 -22.46 7.79 17.75
N ARG A 93 -21.75 7.05 18.59
CA ARG A 93 -20.39 7.38 19.06
C ARG A 93 -19.32 6.58 18.31
N HIS A 94 -18.08 7.01 18.48
CA HIS A 94 -16.93 6.17 18.12
C HIS A 94 -17.06 4.75 18.70
N GLY A 95 -16.87 3.74 17.85
CA GLY A 95 -16.97 2.31 18.17
C GLY A 95 -18.36 1.72 17.95
N GLU A 96 -19.35 2.55 17.60
CA GLU A 96 -20.72 2.12 17.41
C GLU A 96 -21.11 1.99 15.93
N THR A 97 -22.23 1.31 15.70
CA THR A 97 -22.86 1.13 14.39
C THR A 97 -24.31 1.60 14.47
N THR A 98 -24.81 2.27 13.43
CA THR A 98 -26.20 2.73 13.36
C THR A 98 -27.17 1.55 13.38
N ALA A 99 -28.37 1.75 13.94
CA ALA A 99 -29.36 0.68 14.12
C ALA A 99 -29.90 0.06 12.82
N ASP A 100 -29.66 0.71 11.68
CA ASP A 100 -29.98 0.23 10.33
C ASP A 100 -28.80 -0.47 9.64
N ASP A 101 -27.70 -0.72 10.37
CA ASP A 101 -26.45 -1.32 9.89
C ASP A 101 -25.82 -0.57 8.69
N GLN A 102 -26.16 0.71 8.50
CA GLN A 102 -25.68 1.49 7.37
C GLN A 102 -24.29 2.09 7.62
N PHE A 103 -24.00 2.54 8.84
CA PHE A 103 -22.73 3.22 9.17
C PHE A 103 -22.11 2.68 10.44
N SER A 104 -20.81 2.39 10.41
CA SER A 104 -19.97 2.28 11.62
C SER A 104 -19.02 3.46 11.68
N LEU A 105 -18.73 3.97 12.88
CA LEU A 105 -17.84 5.12 13.07
C LEU A 105 -16.66 4.76 13.97
N ASP A 106 -15.46 4.81 13.42
CA ASP A 106 -14.21 4.56 14.13
C ASP A 106 -13.19 5.69 13.96
N HIS A 107 -12.17 5.71 14.82
CA HIS A 107 -10.96 6.49 14.56
C HIS A 107 -9.93 5.60 13.87
N MET A 108 -8.98 6.24 13.18
CA MET A 108 -7.84 5.56 12.59
C MET A 108 -6.57 6.38 12.80
N GLU A 109 -5.44 5.68 12.74
CA GLU A 109 -4.12 6.29 12.68
C GLU A 109 -3.87 7.04 11.36
N CYS A 110 -2.66 7.57 11.19
CA CYS A 110 -2.32 8.45 10.06
C CYS A 110 -2.66 7.83 8.69
N LEU A 111 -3.61 8.41 7.96
CA LEU A 111 -4.02 7.99 6.61
C LEU A 111 -3.10 8.52 5.47
N GLY A 112 -1.98 9.18 5.79
CA GLY A 112 -1.01 9.61 4.79
C GLY A 112 -1.50 10.68 3.82
N SER A 113 -2.26 11.67 4.30
CA SER A 113 -2.62 12.90 3.55
C SER A 113 -2.53 14.14 4.43
N CYS A 114 -1.46 14.26 5.21
CA CYS A 114 -1.37 15.30 6.23
C CYS A 114 -1.38 16.73 5.66
N GLY A 115 -1.05 16.91 4.38
CA GLY A 115 -1.16 18.20 3.68
C GLY A 115 -2.60 18.69 3.47
N THR A 116 -3.59 17.79 3.46
CA THR A 116 -5.01 18.08 3.23
C THR A 116 -5.91 17.58 4.37
N ALA A 117 -5.35 17.50 5.58
CA ALA A 117 -6.09 17.16 6.79
C ALA A 117 -7.19 18.20 7.13
N PRO A 118 -8.27 17.82 7.85
CA PRO A 118 -8.58 16.48 8.37
C PRO A 118 -8.98 15.47 7.29
N MET A 119 -8.67 14.19 7.53
CA MET A 119 -8.88 13.11 6.58
C MET A 119 -9.74 12.00 7.17
N VAL A 120 -10.56 11.40 6.33
CA VAL A 120 -11.43 10.27 6.64
C VAL A 120 -11.28 9.21 5.56
N SER A 121 -11.14 7.95 5.94
CA SER A 121 -11.35 6.80 5.05
C SER A 121 -12.76 6.27 5.23
N VAL A 122 -13.37 5.81 4.15
CA VAL A 122 -14.63 5.06 4.19
C VAL A 122 -14.46 3.77 3.42
N THR A 123 -14.71 2.65 4.07
CA THR A 123 -14.77 1.32 3.45
C THR A 123 -16.22 0.98 3.12
N GLU A 124 -16.51 0.67 1.85
CA GLU A 124 -17.78 0.11 1.41
C GLU A 124 -17.73 -1.41 1.55
N ARG A 125 -18.60 -1.97 2.39
CA ARG A 125 -18.61 -3.39 2.72
C ARG A 125 -18.86 -4.25 1.48
N GLU A 126 -19.86 -3.91 0.66
CA GLU A 126 -20.23 -4.70 -0.53
C GLU A 126 -19.04 -4.95 -1.46
N THR A 127 -18.21 -3.94 -1.68
CA THR A 127 -17.10 -4.03 -2.65
C THR A 127 -15.73 -4.22 -2.00
N GLY A 128 -15.60 -3.91 -0.70
CA GLY A 128 -14.34 -3.82 0.02
C GLY A 128 -13.46 -2.63 -0.42
N LYS A 129 -14.02 -1.68 -1.18
CA LYS A 129 -13.30 -0.50 -1.64
C LYS A 129 -13.15 0.50 -0.50
N ILE A 130 -12.00 1.17 -0.46
CA ILE A 130 -11.76 2.31 0.43
C ILE A 130 -11.66 3.59 -0.38
N ARG A 131 -12.42 4.62 0.00
CA ARG A 131 -12.32 5.97 -0.53
C ARG A 131 -11.91 6.95 0.56
N TYR A 132 -11.17 7.98 0.17
CA TYR A 132 -10.65 8.99 1.09
C TYR A 132 -11.32 10.34 0.86
N PHE A 133 -11.67 10.99 1.95
CA PHE A 133 -12.29 12.30 2.02
C PHE A 133 -11.39 13.23 2.82
N GLU A 134 -11.06 14.37 2.25
CA GLU A 134 -10.04 15.28 2.77
C GLU A 134 -10.61 16.70 2.90
N GLU A 135 -9.87 17.58 3.57
CA GLU A 135 -10.27 18.98 3.82
C GLU A 135 -11.64 19.09 4.53
N LEU A 136 -11.92 18.17 5.46
CA LEU A 136 -13.16 18.16 6.25
C LEU A 136 -13.11 19.16 7.41
N ASP A 137 -13.12 20.45 7.08
CA ASP A 137 -12.88 21.54 8.02
C ASP A 137 -14.11 21.89 8.90
N ASN A 138 -15.32 21.53 8.47
CA ASN A 138 -16.57 21.91 9.15
C ASN A 138 -17.71 20.91 8.92
N GLU A 139 -18.82 21.08 9.66
CA GLU A 139 -20.03 20.26 9.59
C GLU A 139 -20.60 20.14 8.17
N ALA A 140 -20.59 21.23 7.38
CA ALA A 140 -21.15 21.20 6.03
C ALA A 140 -20.34 20.28 5.09
N ASP A 141 -19.05 20.09 5.34
CA ASP A 141 -18.22 19.16 4.57
C ASP A 141 -18.52 17.70 4.95
N VAL A 142 -18.71 17.43 6.25
CA VAL A 142 -19.18 16.11 6.73
C VAL A 142 -20.54 15.74 6.12
N ASN A 143 -21.48 16.70 6.09
CA ASN A 143 -22.80 16.49 5.48
C ASN A 143 -22.70 16.13 4.00
N LYS A 144 -21.80 16.76 3.23
CA LYS A 144 -21.57 16.40 1.82
C LYS A 144 -21.05 14.97 1.67
N VAL A 145 -20.16 14.51 2.57
CA VAL A 145 -19.67 13.12 2.56
C VAL A 145 -20.82 12.15 2.81
N LEU A 146 -21.61 12.39 3.85
CA LEU A 146 -22.76 11.53 4.19
C LEU A 146 -23.82 11.51 3.09
N ASP A 147 -24.14 12.66 2.49
CA ASP A 147 -25.06 12.74 1.35
C ASP A 147 -24.54 11.96 0.15
N LEU A 148 -23.23 12.05 -0.12
CA LEU A 148 -22.60 11.32 -1.21
C LEU A 148 -22.64 9.81 -0.98
N LEU A 149 -22.38 9.35 0.25
CA LEU A 149 -22.51 7.94 0.65
C LEU A 149 -23.95 7.45 0.49
N LYS A 150 -24.92 8.16 1.07
CA LYS A 150 -26.36 7.84 0.97
C LYS A 150 -26.89 7.84 -0.46
N SER A 151 -26.27 8.59 -1.37
CA SER A 151 -26.64 8.60 -2.78
C SER A 151 -26.19 7.36 -3.58
N GLY A 152 -25.31 6.52 -2.99
CA GLY A 152 -24.70 5.36 -3.67
C GLY A 152 -23.65 5.72 -4.73
N LYS A 153 -23.26 7.00 -4.84
CA LYS A 153 -22.29 7.48 -5.86
C LYS A 153 -20.88 7.64 -5.32
N ALA A 154 -20.66 7.40 -4.03
CA ALA A 154 -19.38 7.58 -3.38
C ALA A 154 -18.27 6.71 -3.98
N PHE A 155 -18.55 5.55 -4.57
CA PHE A 155 -17.52 4.63 -5.07
C PHE A 155 -17.46 4.51 -6.60
N GLY A 156 -18.04 5.47 -7.33
CA GLY A 156 -17.89 5.59 -8.78
C GLY A 156 -16.44 5.89 -9.22
N THR A 157 -15.60 6.33 -8.30
CA THR A 157 -14.16 6.53 -8.45
C THR A 157 -13.46 6.29 -7.11
N LEU A 158 -12.17 5.93 -7.17
CA LEU A 158 -11.28 5.89 -5.99
C LEU A 158 -10.37 7.12 -5.90
N GLU A 159 -10.44 8.02 -6.89
CA GLU A 159 -9.69 9.27 -6.89
C GLU A 159 -10.02 10.11 -5.64
N ARG A 160 -9.02 10.88 -5.22
CA ARG A 160 -9.09 11.75 -4.04
C ARG A 160 -10.27 12.72 -4.13
N TRP A 161 -10.97 12.83 -3.01
CA TRP A 161 -12.11 13.71 -2.84
C TRP A 161 -11.76 14.89 -1.91
N SER A 162 -12.22 16.08 -2.28
CA SER A 162 -12.32 17.23 -1.39
C SER A 162 -13.62 18.00 -1.66
N PRO A 163 -14.06 18.90 -0.76
CA PRO A 163 -15.28 19.69 -0.94
C PRO A 163 -15.29 20.52 -2.24
N GLN A 164 -14.12 20.88 -2.78
CA GLN A 164 -13.96 21.66 -4.01
C GLN A 164 -13.68 20.77 -5.23
N GLY A 165 -13.00 19.63 -5.03
CA GLY A 165 -12.56 18.73 -6.10
C GLY A 165 -13.70 17.93 -6.73
N ASP A 166 -14.37 17.10 -5.93
CA ASP A 166 -15.38 16.13 -6.40
C ASP A 166 -16.65 16.04 -5.52
N PRO A 167 -17.28 17.14 -5.07
CA PRO A 167 -18.30 17.09 -4.03
C PRO A 167 -19.53 16.22 -4.36
N LYS A 168 -19.73 15.84 -5.63
CA LYS A 168 -20.86 15.02 -6.12
C LYS A 168 -20.47 13.63 -6.64
N GLY A 169 -19.21 13.20 -6.48
CA GLY A 169 -18.76 11.89 -6.97
C GLY A 169 -18.75 11.77 -8.50
N THR A 170 -18.40 12.85 -9.19
CA THR A 170 -18.35 12.95 -10.65
C THR A 170 -17.06 12.40 -11.26
N GLY A 171 -16.09 11.99 -10.46
CA GLY A 171 -14.79 11.49 -10.94
C GLY A 171 -13.75 12.57 -11.17
N LYS A 172 -14.04 13.83 -10.79
CA LYS A 172 -13.08 14.93 -10.91
C LYS A 172 -12.15 14.93 -9.70
N ALA A 173 -10.91 14.42 -9.84
CA ALA A 173 -9.96 14.41 -8.73
C ALA A 173 -9.76 15.81 -8.10
N ALA A 174 -9.55 15.85 -6.78
CA ALA A 174 -9.08 17.06 -6.07
C ALA A 174 -7.65 17.50 -6.51
N GLY A 175 -7.00 16.68 -7.33
CA GLY A 175 -5.67 16.90 -7.89
C GLY A 175 -4.57 16.27 -7.04
N PRO A 176 -3.39 16.02 -7.62
CA PRO A 176 -2.19 15.86 -6.80
C PRO A 176 -2.00 17.14 -5.98
N TYR A 177 -1.48 17.02 -4.76
CA TYR A 177 -1.26 18.13 -3.83
C TYR A 177 -0.67 19.37 -4.52
N VAL A 178 -0.97 20.56 -4.01
CA VAL A 178 -0.37 21.81 -4.50
C VAL A 178 1.15 21.69 -4.38
N ASN A 179 1.83 21.68 -5.53
CA ASN A 179 3.27 21.50 -5.66
C ASN A 179 3.91 22.82 -6.12
N ASP A 180 3.94 23.82 -5.24
CA ASP A 180 4.40 25.20 -5.52
C ASP A 180 5.88 25.46 -5.14
N GLY A 181 6.63 24.41 -4.78
CA GLY A 181 8.06 24.50 -4.50
C GLY A 181 8.94 24.77 -5.73
N MET A 182 10.06 25.48 -5.53
CA MET A 182 11.03 25.85 -6.58
C MET A 182 12.11 24.79 -6.84
N ASP A 183 12.16 23.70 -6.05
CA ASP A 183 13.21 22.69 -6.15
C ASP A 183 13.04 21.75 -7.36
N PRO A 184 14.14 21.26 -7.97
CA PRO A 184 14.07 20.25 -9.01
C PRO A 184 13.36 18.98 -8.51
N ARG A 185 12.28 18.60 -9.19
CA ARG A 185 11.52 17.40 -8.87
C ARG A 185 12.11 16.20 -9.61
N TYR A 186 12.86 15.36 -8.90
CA TYR A 186 13.38 14.11 -9.47
C TYR A 186 12.34 12.99 -9.45
N LEU A 187 11.91 12.57 -8.25
CA LEU A 187 10.90 11.50 -8.10
C LEU A 187 9.48 11.95 -8.46
N MET A 188 9.19 13.23 -8.26
CA MET A 188 7.85 13.81 -8.49
C MET A 188 7.79 14.60 -9.81
N ALA A 189 8.65 14.28 -10.78
CA ALA A 189 8.70 15.01 -12.05
C ALA A 189 7.37 14.91 -12.82
N ARG A 190 6.75 13.73 -12.80
CA ARG A 190 5.58 13.37 -13.63
C ARG A 190 4.25 13.39 -12.91
N VAL A 191 4.22 13.58 -11.58
CA VAL A 191 3.00 13.36 -10.77
C VAL A 191 1.84 14.31 -11.10
N ASN A 192 2.13 15.44 -11.74
CA ASN A 192 1.12 16.40 -12.20
C ASN A 192 0.69 16.18 -13.66
N GLU A 193 1.34 15.27 -14.38
CA GLU A 193 1.01 15.00 -15.78
C GLU A 193 -0.29 14.20 -15.85
N LYS A 194 -1.10 14.50 -16.87
CA LYS A 194 -2.38 13.81 -17.06
C LYS A 194 -2.12 12.32 -17.34
N ASN A 195 -2.80 11.45 -16.59
CA ASN A 195 -2.66 10.00 -16.72
C ASN A 195 -1.23 9.50 -16.51
N SER A 196 -0.41 10.23 -15.75
CA SER A 196 0.98 9.87 -15.42
C SER A 196 1.15 8.46 -14.86
N HIS A 197 0.10 7.91 -14.26
CA HIS A 197 0.06 6.57 -13.71
C HIS A 197 -0.06 5.44 -14.74
N THR A 198 -0.34 5.72 -16.01
CA THR A 198 -0.51 4.67 -17.04
C THR A 198 0.79 4.36 -17.75
N ILE A 199 0.93 3.13 -18.22
CA ILE A 199 2.12 2.68 -18.95
C ILE A 199 2.34 3.46 -20.25
N ASP A 200 1.28 3.82 -20.97
CA ASP A 200 1.39 4.52 -22.25
C ASP A 200 1.91 5.95 -22.05
N SER A 201 1.50 6.63 -20.98
CA SER A 201 2.07 7.93 -20.61
C SER A 201 3.53 7.78 -20.18
N TYR A 202 3.87 6.75 -19.40
CA TYR A 202 5.26 6.51 -18.98
C TYR A 202 6.19 6.25 -20.16
N LEU A 203 5.74 5.45 -21.13
CA LEU A 203 6.48 5.16 -22.36
C LEU A 203 6.68 6.41 -23.25
N ALA A 204 5.68 7.27 -23.34
CA ALA A 204 5.78 8.52 -24.12
C ALA A 204 6.90 9.44 -23.59
N ASP A 205 7.22 9.35 -22.30
CA ASP A 205 8.29 10.11 -21.65
C ASP A 205 9.65 9.37 -21.65
N GLY A 206 9.77 8.25 -22.36
CA GLY A 206 10.99 7.42 -22.41
C GLY A 206 11.14 6.44 -21.24
N GLY A 207 10.07 6.20 -20.49
CA GLY A 207 10.06 5.23 -19.41
C GLY A 207 10.42 3.81 -19.87
N TYR A 208 11.06 3.04 -18.99
CA TYR A 208 11.61 1.70 -19.25
C TYR A 208 12.82 1.62 -20.18
N GLU A 209 13.20 2.68 -20.90
CA GLU A 209 14.39 2.67 -21.74
C GLU A 209 15.67 2.44 -20.92
N THR A 210 15.72 3.00 -19.71
CA THR A 210 16.88 2.83 -18.81
C THR A 210 16.94 1.41 -18.28
N ALA A 211 15.83 0.86 -17.76
CA ALA A 211 15.79 -0.53 -17.33
C ALA A 211 16.16 -1.49 -18.46
N LYS A 212 15.62 -1.29 -19.67
CA LYS A 212 15.96 -2.11 -20.84
C LYS A 212 17.46 -2.10 -21.14
N ARG A 213 18.10 -0.92 -21.14
CA ARG A 213 19.55 -0.77 -21.33
C ARG A 213 20.32 -1.49 -20.23
N VAL A 214 20.00 -1.20 -18.96
CA VAL A 214 20.68 -1.78 -17.78
C VAL A 214 20.62 -3.30 -17.81
N LEU A 215 19.48 -3.88 -18.15
CA LEU A 215 19.31 -5.34 -18.16
C LEU A 215 20.06 -6.03 -19.29
N ASN A 216 20.20 -5.39 -20.46
CA ASN A 216 20.84 -5.99 -21.63
C ASN A 216 22.35 -5.71 -21.72
N GLU A 217 22.81 -4.59 -21.16
CA GLU A 217 24.16 -4.10 -21.40
C GLU A 217 25.06 -4.09 -20.16
N MET A 218 24.49 -4.21 -18.95
CA MET A 218 25.27 -4.13 -17.71
C MET A 218 25.27 -5.43 -16.91
N ALA A 219 26.44 -5.80 -16.38
CA ALA A 219 26.51 -6.86 -15.38
C ALA A 219 25.92 -6.37 -14.04
N ALA A 220 25.37 -7.29 -13.24
CA ALA A 220 24.75 -6.96 -11.95
C ALA A 220 25.73 -6.22 -11.01
N ALA A 221 27.01 -6.63 -11.01
CA ALA A 221 28.06 -5.99 -10.22
C ALA A 221 28.31 -4.53 -10.64
N ASP A 222 28.25 -4.22 -11.93
CA ASP A 222 28.44 -2.85 -12.43
C ASP A 222 27.32 -1.92 -11.97
N VAL A 223 26.08 -2.44 -11.92
CA VAL A 223 24.92 -1.70 -11.38
C VAL A 223 25.12 -1.42 -9.89
N ILE A 224 25.58 -2.40 -9.11
CA ILE A 224 25.89 -2.21 -7.69
C ILE A 224 26.96 -1.12 -7.51
N GLU A 225 28.05 -1.17 -8.27
CA GLU A 225 29.13 -0.17 -8.19
C GLU A 225 28.66 1.23 -8.62
N GLN A 226 27.82 1.34 -9.65
CA GLN A 226 27.24 2.62 -10.04
C GLN A 226 26.35 3.21 -8.94
N VAL A 227 25.55 2.39 -8.25
CA VAL A 227 24.71 2.84 -7.12
C VAL A 227 25.55 3.19 -5.90
N LYS A 228 26.68 2.51 -5.65
CA LYS A 228 27.65 2.94 -4.63
C LYS A 228 28.25 4.30 -4.97
N ALA A 229 28.69 4.48 -6.23
CA ALA A 229 29.32 5.71 -6.70
C ALA A 229 28.37 6.92 -6.67
N SER A 230 27.07 6.72 -6.84
CA SER A 230 26.08 7.80 -6.74
C SER A 230 25.88 8.33 -5.31
N GLY A 231 26.32 7.59 -4.30
CA GLY A 231 26.11 7.94 -2.90
C GLY A 231 24.66 7.80 -2.43
N LEU A 232 23.81 7.05 -3.16
CA LEU A 232 22.41 6.87 -2.80
C LEU A 232 22.26 6.21 -1.42
N ARG A 233 21.52 6.88 -0.53
CA ARG A 233 21.18 6.39 0.81
C ARG A 233 19.69 6.05 0.89
N GLY A 234 19.36 5.07 1.72
CA GLY A 234 17.98 4.65 1.96
C GLY A 234 17.09 5.82 2.41
N ARG A 235 15.92 5.95 1.77
CA ARG A 235 14.97 7.07 1.99
C ARG A 235 13.87 6.76 3.00
N GLY A 236 13.93 5.61 3.67
CA GLY A 236 13.03 5.22 4.76
C GLY A 236 13.46 5.74 6.14
N GLY A 237 14.33 6.74 6.24
CA GLY A 237 14.78 7.34 7.50
C GLY A 237 16.13 6.86 8.01
N ALA A 238 16.43 5.55 7.97
CA ALA A 238 17.71 5.00 8.49
C ALA A 238 18.95 5.47 7.72
N GLY A 239 18.81 5.84 6.44
CA GLY A 239 19.89 6.43 5.66
C GLY A 239 21.08 5.49 5.40
N PHE A 240 20.90 4.17 5.42
CA PHE A 240 21.99 3.24 5.10
C PHE A 240 22.37 3.33 3.61
N PRO A 241 23.67 3.25 3.22
CA PRO A 241 24.06 3.31 1.81
C PRO A 241 23.51 2.13 0.98
N THR A 242 22.75 2.43 -0.07
CA THR A 242 21.95 1.43 -0.81
C THR A 242 22.83 0.40 -1.52
N GLY A 243 23.84 0.86 -2.27
CA GLY A 243 24.76 -0.03 -2.97
C GLY A 243 25.63 -0.88 -2.04
N VAL A 244 25.86 -0.44 -0.80
CA VAL A 244 26.53 -1.25 0.22
C VAL A 244 25.60 -2.37 0.71
N LYS A 245 24.32 -2.06 0.98
CA LYS A 245 23.32 -3.07 1.40
C LYS A 245 23.16 -4.18 0.35
N TRP A 246 23.15 -3.82 -0.94
CA TRP A 246 23.09 -4.80 -2.03
C TRP A 246 24.30 -5.75 -2.07
N GLY A 247 25.48 -5.28 -1.63
CA GLY A 247 26.69 -6.09 -1.57
C GLY A 247 26.76 -7.09 -0.41
N PHE A 248 25.79 -7.12 0.51
CA PHE A 248 25.77 -8.05 1.64
C PHE A 248 25.18 -9.42 1.31
N LEU A 249 24.54 -9.56 0.14
CA LEU A 249 23.94 -10.83 -0.26
C LEU A 249 25.02 -11.88 -0.54
N PRO A 250 25.00 -13.04 0.14
CA PRO A 250 26.02 -14.05 -0.04
C PRO A 250 26.01 -14.63 -1.47
N ALA A 251 27.21 -14.82 -2.03
CA ALA A 251 27.37 -15.43 -3.34
C ALA A 251 26.83 -16.87 -3.35
N GLY A 252 26.11 -17.25 -4.41
CA GLY A 252 25.56 -18.60 -4.55
C GLY A 252 24.32 -18.91 -3.70
N SER A 253 23.83 -17.98 -2.88
CA SER A 253 22.58 -18.15 -2.13
C SER A 253 21.38 -17.68 -2.96
N PHE A 254 20.48 -18.62 -3.26
CA PHE A 254 19.25 -18.44 -4.03
C PHE A 254 18.13 -19.31 -3.43
N PRO A 255 16.85 -18.93 -3.59
CA PRO A 255 16.36 -17.74 -4.30
C PRO A 255 16.65 -16.44 -3.53
N ARG A 256 16.68 -15.32 -4.26
CA ARG A 256 16.78 -13.97 -3.68
C ARG A 256 15.49 -13.21 -3.93
N TYR A 257 15.11 -12.38 -2.97
CA TYR A 257 13.89 -11.57 -3.01
C TYR A 257 14.23 -10.10 -2.86
N LEU A 258 13.58 -9.26 -3.67
CA LEU A 258 13.51 -7.83 -3.40
C LEU A 258 12.22 -7.54 -2.65
N VAL A 259 12.29 -6.85 -1.52
CA VAL A 259 11.10 -6.40 -0.79
C VAL A 259 11.10 -4.88 -0.73
N VAL A 260 10.12 -4.28 -1.38
CA VAL A 260 9.86 -2.84 -1.35
C VAL A 260 8.96 -2.57 -0.16
N ASN A 261 9.48 -1.77 0.77
CA ASN A 261 8.71 -1.29 1.91
C ASN A 261 7.90 -0.07 1.49
N ALA A 262 6.59 -0.25 1.33
CA ALA A 262 5.59 0.78 1.10
C ALA A 262 4.61 0.86 2.30
N ASP A 263 5.07 0.48 3.50
CA ASP A 263 4.39 0.71 4.76
C ASP A 263 4.77 2.11 5.30
N GLU A 264 4.35 3.15 4.56
CA GLU A 264 4.58 4.57 4.92
C GLU A 264 3.70 4.97 6.12
N SER A 265 4.05 4.43 7.28
CA SER A 265 3.24 4.48 8.51
C SER A 265 3.64 5.63 9.44
N GLU A 266 4.77 6.30 9.20
CA GLU A 266 5.22 7.44 10.01
C GLU A 266 4.26 8.63 9.85
N PRO A 267 3.65 9.14 10.94
CA PRO A 267 2.72 10.26 10.85
C PRO A 267 3.36 11.49 10.20
N GLY A 268 2.63 12.12 9.28
CA GLY A 268 3.15 13.25 8.51
C GLY A 268 3.88 12.85 7.22
N THR A 269 4.12 11.57 6.96
CA THR A 269 4.70 11.09 5.70
C THR A 269 3.63 10.67 4.70
N PHE A 270 3.84 11.03 3.43
CA PHE A 270 2.96 10.75 2.29
C PHE A 270 3.71 10.86 0.95
N LYS A 271 5.04 10.81 0.99
CA LYS A 271 5.90 10.97 -0.20
C LYS A 271 5.81 9.72 -1.08
N ASP A 272 5.71 8.54 -0.48
CA ASP A 272 5.67 7.27 -1.20
C ASP A 272 4.28 7.07 -1.80
N ARG A 273 3.23 7.44 -1.04
CA ARG A 273 1.85 7.47 -1.54
C ARG A 273 1.73 8.20 -2.88
N ILE A 274 2.29 9.39 -2.98
CA ILE A 274 2.24 10.22 -4.20
C ILE A 274 2.85 9.47 -5.39
N VAL A 275 4.02 8.86 -5.20
CA VAL A 275 4.70 8.10 -6.27
C VAL A 275 3.87 6.89 -6.68
N MET A 276 3.31 6.15 -5.72
CA MET A 276 2.53 4.95 -6.02
C MET A 276 1.16 5.26 -6.68
N GLU A 277 0.53 6.40 -6.35
CA GLU A 277 -0.75 6.80 -6.94
C GLU A 277 -0.58 7.41 -8.33
N TYR A 278 0.47 8.20 -8.55
CA TYR A 278 0.61 9.07 -9.73
C TYR A 278 1.81 8.75 -10.62
N ASP A 279 2.79 7.95 -10.19
CA ASP A 279 3.90 7.49 -11.04
C ASP A 279 4.34 6.04 -10.71
N PRO A 280 3.42 5.07 -10.59
CA PRO A 280 3.74 3.68 -10.21
C PRO A 280 4.73 2.99 -11.16
N HIS A 281 4.76 3.35 -12.45
CA HIS A 281 5.70 2.77 -13.41
C HIS A 281 7.16 3.17 -13.13
N GLN A 282 7.41 4.36 -12.57
CA GLN A 282 8.74 4.75 -12.09
C GLN A 282 9.24 3.81 -10.99
N LEU A 283 8.36 3.46 -10.03
CA LEU A 283 8.69 2.49 -9.00
C LEU A 283 8.98 1.10 -9.61
N ILE A 284 8.16 0.64 -10.54
CA ILE A 284 8.35 -0.65 -11.22
C ILE A 284 9.67 -0.68 -11.99
N GLU A 285 10.03 0.40 -12.70
CA GLU A 285 11.32 0.49 -13.39
C GLU A 285 12.50 0.39 -12.40
N GLY A 286 12.40 1.07 -11.26
CA GLY A 286 13.37 0.97 -10.17
C GLY A 286 13.47 -0.46 -9.59
N ILE A 287 12.35 -1.17 -9.46
CA ILE A 287 12.30 -2.57 -9.04
C ILE A 287 13.04 -3.47 -10.02
N ILE A 288 12.82 -3.31 -11.33
CA ILE A 288 13.48 -4.10 -12.36
C ILE A 288 15.01 -3.96 -12.28
N MET A 289 15.51 -2.73 -12.19
CA MET A 289 16.95 -2.47 -12.09
C MET A 289 17.54 -3.00 -10.77
N SER A 290 16.83 -2.79 -9.66
CA SER A 290 17.27 -3.27 -8.34
C SER A 290 17.32 -4.79 -8.29
N ALA A 291 16.29 -5.46 -8.81
CA ALA A 291 16.20 -6.91 -8.88
C ALA A 291 17.32 -7.50 -9.76
N HIS A 292 17.64 -6.88 -10.90
CA HIS A 292 18.80 -7.27 -11.73
C HIS A 292 20.12 -7.15 -10.95
N ALA A 293 20.33 -6.04 -10.23
CA ALA A 293 21.54 -5.82 -9.44
C ALA A 293 21.73 -6.89 -8.35
N ILE A 294 20.65 -7.29 -7.67
CA ILE A 294 20.72 -8.31 -6.61
C ILE A 294 20.45 -9.74 -7.11
N GLN A 295 20.18 -9.92 -8.40
CA GLN A 295 19.82 -11.21 -9.02
C GLN A 295 18.57 -11.86 -8.38
N ALA A 296 17.55 -11.05 -8.09
CA ALA A 296 16.26 -11.52 -7.63
C ALA A 296 15.31 -11.75 -8.82
N GLU A 297 14.64 -12.90 -8.84
CA GLU A 297 13.61 -13.22 -9.86
C GLU A 297 12.18 -12.95 -9.34
N ARG A 298 12.06 -12.55 -8.08
CA ARG A 298 10.78 -12.18 -7.46
C ARG A 298 10.95 -10.96 -6.57
N ALA A 299 10.05 -10.00 -6.73
CA ALA A 299 9.93 -8.82 -5.90
C ALA A 299 8.55 -8.75 -5.25
N PHE A 300 8.50 -8.24 -4.03
CA PHE A 300 7.28 -7.95 -3.29
C PHE A 300 7.20 -6.46 -3.01
N ILE A 301 6.06 -5.84 -3.29
CA ILE A 301 5.72 -4.51 -2.80
C ILE A 301 4.79 -4.71 -1.63
N TYR A 302 5.29 -4.57 -0.41
CA TYR A 302 4.47 -4.61 0.79
C TYR A 302 3.93 -3.20 1.04
N ILE A 303 2.65 -3.00 0.73
CA ILE A 303 1.97 -1.70 0.86
C ILE A 303 1.02 -1.73 2.05
N ARG A 304 1.02 -0.67 2.85
CA ARG A 304 0.12 -0.55 4.00
C ARG A 304 -1.35 -0.68 3.62
N GLY A 305 -2.15 -1.20 4.55
CA GLY A 305 -3.57 -1.47 4.32
C GLY A 305 -4.37 -0.22 3.96
N GLU A 306 -4.01 0.92 4.55
CA GLU A 306 -4.68 2.21 4.41
C GLU A 306 -4.44 2.86 3.05
N TYR A 307 -3.54 2.35 2.21
CA TYR A 307 -3.24 2.89 0.88
C TYR A 307 -3.92 2.06 -0.23
N TYR A 308 -5.23 1.84 -0.09
CA TYR A 308 -6.03 1.07 -1.04
C TYR A 308 -5.96 1.63 -2.47
N PHE A 309 -6.07 2.95 -2.65
CA PHE A 309 -6.01 3.54 -3.98
C PHE A 309 -4.64 3.33 -4.65
N ALA A 310 -3.55 3.59 -3.93
CA ALA A 310 -2.20 3.27 -4.39
C ALA A 310 -2.01 1.77 -4.67
N TYR A 311 -2.58 0.89 -3.83
CA TYR A 311 -2.59 -0.55 -4.07
C TYR A 311 -3.25 -0.90 -5.40
N THR A 312 -4.43 -0.34 -5.69
CA THR A 312 -5.11 -0.57 -6.98
C THR A 312 -4.27 -0.06 -8.15
N ARG A 313 -3.66 1.12 -8.03
CA ARG A 313 -2.75 1.70 -9.04
C ARG A 313 -1.54 0.81 -9.31
N LEU A 314 -0.92 0.28 -8.26
CA LEU A 314 0.22 -0.63 -8.40
C LEU A 314 -0.16 -1.97 -9.01
N VAL A 315 -1.31 -2.54 -8.62
CA VAL A 315 -1.80 -3.79 -9.21
C VAL A 315 -2.05 -3.61 -10.71
N ASP A 316 -2.66 -2.50 -11.12
CA ASP A 316 -2.91 -2.21 -12.53
C ASP A 316 -1.60 -1.95 -13.28
N ALA A 317 -0.69 -1.16 -12.72
CA ALA A 317 0.63 -0.90 -13.33
C ALA A 317 1.48 -2.17 -13.49
N VAL A 318 1.41 -3.11 -12.53
CA VAL A 318 2.06 -4.43 -12.66
C VAL A 318 1.45 -5.22 -13.82
N LYS A 319 0.12 -5.30 -13.91
CA LYS A 319 -0.56 -5.99 -15.03
C LYS A 319 -0.23 -5.35 -16.38
N GLU A 320 -0.19 -4.03 -16.45
CA GLU A 320 0.19 -3.30 -17.66
C GLU A 320 1.64 -3.63 -18.08
N ALA A 321 2.57 -3.65 -17.12
CA ALA A 321 3.97 -4.01 -17.38
C ALA A 321 4.14 -5.49 -17.78
N GLU A 322 3.39 -6.41 -17.18
CA GLU A 322 3.33 -7.83 -17.61
C GLU A 322 2.80 -7.94 -19.05
N ALA A 323 1.73 -7.24 -19.39
CA ALA A 323 1.13 -7.25 -20.73
C ALA A 323 2.08 -6.71 -21.83
N LYS A 324 3.00 -5.80 -21.49
CA LYS A 324 4.04 -5.30 -22.41
C LYS A 324 5.32 -6.16 -22.40
N GLY A 325 5.41 -7.20 -21.57
CA GLY A 325 6.60 -8.05 -21.44
C GLY A 325 7.77 -7.37 -20.70
N PHE A 326 7.47 -6.40 -19.83
CA PHE A 326 8.45 -5.72 -18.98
C PHE A 326 8.59 -6.38 -17.60
N LEU A 327 7.63 -7.22 -17.24
CA LEU A 327 7.63 -8.15 -16.11
C LEU A 327 7.25 -9.55 -16.60
N GLY A 328 7.49 -10.57 -15.80
CA GLY A 328 7.24 -11.97 -16.13
C GLY A 328 8.49 -12.68 -16.64
N GLU A 329 8.36 -13.44 -17.73
CA GLU A 329 9.44 -14.22 -18.31
C GLU A 329 10.17 -13.46 -19.42
N ASN A 330 11.49 -13.66 -19.53
CA ASN A 330 12.33 -13.11 -20.60
C ASN A 330 12.13 -11.59 -20.81
N ILE A 331 12.12 -10.82 -19.72
CA ILE A 331 11.81 -9.39 -19.74
C ILE A 331 12.76 -8.64 -20.68
N PHE A 332 12.21 -7.79 -21.54
CA PHE A 332 12.93 -7.09 -22.61
C PHE A 332 13.76 -7.97 -23.56
N GLY A 333 13.50 -9.28 -23.63
CA GLY A 333 14.31 -10.22 -24.43
C GLY A 333 15.68 -10.55 -23.82
N SER A 334 15.89 -10.27 -22.53
CA SER A 334 17.19 -10.38 -21.85
C SER A 334 17.55 -11.79 -21.35
N GLY A 335 16.62 -12.74 -21.43
CA GLY A 335 16.72 -14.07 -20.82
C GLY A 335 16.48 -14.09 -19.30
N LYS A 336 16.12 -12.95 -18.69
CA LYS A 336 15.88 -12.82 -17.25
C LYS A 336 14.38 -12.81 -16.93
N ASN A 337 14.03 -13.31 -15.76
CA ASN A 337 12.65 -13.35 -15.27
C ASN A 337 12.51 -12.43 -14.06
N LEU A 338 11.36 -11.77 -13.94
CA LEU A 338 11.00 -11.02 -12.74
C LEU A 338 9.50 -11.02 -12.52
N LYS A 339 9.05 -11.66 -11.45
CA LYS A 339 7.67 -11.56 -10.96
C LYS A 339 7.57 -10.49 -9.89
N VAL A 340 6.58 -9.60 -9.99
CA VAL A 340 6.28 -8.59 -8.95
C VAL A 340 4.94 -8.91 -8.32
N VAL A 341 4.89 -8.92 -6.99
CA VAL A 341 3.66 -9.16 -6.23
C VAL A 341 3.38 -7.94 -5.36
N VAL A 342 2.20 -7.35 -5.50
CA VAL A 342 1.72 -6.30 -4.59
C VAL A 342 0.99 -6.98 -3.44
N HIS A 343 1.56 -6.90 -2.23
CA HIS A 343 1.01 -7.48 -1.02
C HIS A 343 0.50 -6.36 -0.11
N ARG A 344 -0.79 -6.38 0.21
CA ARG A 344 -1.42 -5.37 1.05
C ARG A 344 -1.40 -5.82 2.52
N GLY A 345 -0.75 -5.04 3.38
CA GLY A 345 -0.80 -5.18 4.84
C GLY A 345 -2.17 -4.78 5.41
N ALA A 346 -2.32 -4.80 6.73
CA ALA A 346 -3.63 -4.61 7.38
C ALA A 346 -3.61 -3.64 8.59
N GLY A 347 -2.83 -2.57 8.51
CA GLY A 347 -2.85 -1.47 9.50
C GLY A 347 -2.07 -1.79 10.77
N ALA A 348 -0.74 -1.92 10.65
CA ALA A 348 0.15 -2.12 11.79
C ALA A 348 1.45 -1.31 11.58
N TYR A 349 1.63 -0.23 12.33
CA TYR A 349 2.80 0.67 12.23
C TYR A 349 4.14 -0.08 12.33
N GLU A 350 4.21 -1.09 13.20
CA GLU A 350 5.41 -1.92 13.40
C GLU A 350 5.87 -2.61 12.11
N CYS A 351 4.96 -2.90 11.17
CA CYS A 351 5.30 -3.52 9.88
C CYS A 351 6.12 -2.61 8.96
N GLY A 352 6.33 -1.33 9.32
CA GLY A 352 7.34 -0.48 8.69
C GLY A 352 8.78 -0.87 9.04
N GLU A 353 9.00 -1.62 10.12
CA GLU A 353 10.32 -2.17 10.48
C GLU A 353 10.67 -3.34 9.55
N GLU A 354 11.93 -3.40 9.10
CA GLU A 354 12.30 -4.29 7.99
C GLU A 354 12.06 -5.78 8.26
N THR A 355 12.19 -6.27 9.50
CA THR A 355 11.94 -7.68 9.84
C THR A 355 10.50 -7.98 10.18
N ALA A 356 9.81 -7.04 10.84
CA ALA A 356 8.37 -7.11 11.08
C ALA A 356 7.59 -7.20 9.76
N LEU A 357 8.00 -6.42 8.76
CA LEU A 357 7.47 -6.47 7.40
C LEU A 357 7.57 -7.87 6.80
N LEU A 358 8.75 -8.52 6.90
CA LEU A 358 8.94 -9.88 6.36
C LEU A 358 8.07 -10.90 7.08
N THR A 359 8.00 -10.81 8.41
CA THR A 359 7.14 -11.65 9.23
C THR A 359 5.67 -11.50 8.83
N SER A 360 5.21 -10.27 8.59
CA SER A 360 3.86 -9.97 8.09
C SER A 360 3.62 -10.56 6.69
N LEU A 361 4.56 -10.35 5.76
CA LEU A 361 4.51 -10.87 4.39
C LEU A 361 4.48 -12.41 4.37
N GLU A 362 5.05 -13.07 5.37
CA GLU A 362 5.01 -14.53 5.56
C GLU A 362 3.69 -15.04 6.15
N GLY A 363 2.74 -14.15 6.46
CA GLY A 363 1.44 -14.50 7.03
C GLY A 363 1.46 -14.74 8.54
N TYR A 364 2.44 -14.18 9.25
CA TYR A 364 2.46 -14.14 10.71
C TYR A 364 2.05 -12.76 11.21
N ARG A 365 1.87 -12.62 12.52
CA ARG A 365 1.81 -11.31 13.18
C ARG A 365 3.13 -10.58 12.95
N GLY A 366 3.08 -9.34 12.48
CA GLY A 366 4.24 -8.50 12.12
C GLY A 366 5.09 -8.06 13.32
N HIS A 367 5.66 -9.01 14.06
CA HIS A 367 6.63 -8.75 15.12
C HIS A 367 8.05 -8.71 14.53
N PRO A 368 8.91 -7.78 15.00
CA PRO A 368 10.31 -7.76 14.63
C PRO A 368 11.02 -9.06 15.01
N ARG A 369 11.98 -9.47 14.18
CA ARG A 369 12.83 -10.63 14.45
C ARG A 369 14.04 -10.23 15.27
N MET A 370 14.52 -11.14 16.12
CA MET A 370 15.80 -10.95 16.79
C MET A 370 16.93 -10.95 15.77
N LYS A 371 17.78 -9.92 15.85
CA LYS A 371 19.00 -9.77 15.05
C LYS A 371 20.22 -10.07 15.94
N PRO A 372 21.24 -10.82 15.47
CA PRO A 372 21.39 -11.50 14.17
C PRO A 372 20.60 -12.82 14.07
N PRO A 373 20.39 -13.37 12.84
CA PRO A 373 20.91 -12.90 11.54
C PRO A 373 20.17 -11.66 10.98
N PHE A 374 20.86 -10.88 10.14
CA PHE A 374 20.26 -9.74 9.45
C PHE A 374 19.53 -10.20 8.18
N PRO A 375 18.48 -9.48 7.71
CA PRO A 375 17.70 -9.87 6.53
C PRO A 375 18.49 -10.05 5.23
N ALA A 376 19.66 -9.41 5.11
CA ALA A 376 20.53 -9.59 3.94
C ALA A 376 21.20 -10.98 3.89
N VAL A 377 21.20 -11.71 5.00
CA VAL A 377 21.73 -13.08 5.12
C VAL A 377 20.58 -14.07 5.19
N GLU A 378 19.65 -13.86 6.12
CA GLU A 378 18.44 -14.67 6.32
C GLU A 378 17.24 -13.73 6.47
N GLY A 379 16.50 -13.56 5.37
CA GLY A 379 15.39 -12.61 5.25
C GLY A 379 14.06 -13.31 4.99
N LEU A 380 13.44 -12.98 3.86
CA LEU A 380 12.13 -13.52 3.49
C LEU A 380 12.20 -15.02 3.22
N TYR A 381 11.38 -15.81 3.91
CA TYR A 381 11.28 -17.27 3.80
C TYR A 381 12.55 -18.05 4.20
N ALA A 382 13.45 -17.42 4.95
CA ALA A 382 14.69 -18.04 5.43
C ALA A 382 14.46 -19.06 6.54
#